data_AF-A0A2G8JMT4-F1
#
_entry.id   AF-A0A2G8JMT4-F1
#
_cell.length_a   1.000
_cell.length_b   1.000
_cell.length_c   1.000
_cell.angle_alpha   90.00
_cell.angle_beta   90.00
_cell.angle_gamma   90.00
#
_symmetry.space_group_name_H-M   'P 1'
#
loop_
_entity.id
_entity.type
_entity.pdbx_description
1 polymer ?
#
loop_
_entity_poly.entity_id
_entity_poly.type
_entity_poly.pdbx_seq_one_letter_code
_entity_poly.pdbx_strand_id
1 'polypeptide(L)'
;MMLRSTGGQHVAYERRPPPLKHLKTVKIEGKDRERRSSSPPYQLIKEGMRRLVSDSDLSRLAPKLGREWRSFLRSELEIFHHDIEHIESDTNLTVTEKIFRLLKLWKSKRKTKATIHCLIGHLEKFDYGLETYLFLTERQTTENEEDGKEEWEIPCSSSTMETPYDIANDVTGVSNKKVPRYWFAVEVKEKTEVQGFEETLTFEKGTKLDIIDKLTRSTAYLARDKDGYVFHILKKACSRLPIHSPVLWENDWFHEEISRGQLDVIFRETDVGTFVIRNSSEVGHFAISVKAYRNVLNFKINCTHTGYQMNNNMFYSLTDLINAYSGIPIYSTQEGKLYLRNALPK
;
A
#
# COMPACT_ATOMS: atom_id res chain seq x y z
N MET A 1 8.93 -59.38 -77.45
CA MET A 1 10.06 -59.12 -76.55
C MET A 1 10.40 -57.64 -76.68
N MET A 2 10.21 -56.83 -75.61
CA MET A 2 10.85 -55.53 -75.29
C MET A 2 10.92 -54.43 -76.39
N LEU A 3 10.67 -53.14 -76.21
CA LEU A 3 10.46 -52.20 -75.10
C LEU A 3 9.80 -50.95 -75.74
N ARG A 4 8.90 -50.25 -75.04
CA ARG A 4 8.73 -48.80 -75.25
C ARG A 4 8.75 -48.10 -73.90
N SER A 5 9.70 -47.19 -73.80
CA SER A 5 10.01 -46.30 -72.69
C SER A 5 9.07 -45.10 -72.71
N THR A 6 8.49 -44.74 -71.57
CA THR A 6 7.97 -43.41 -71.30
C THR A 6 8.48 -42.96 -69.93
N GLY A 7 9.18 -41.82 -69.94
CA GLY A 7 9.78 -41.20 -68.77
C GLY A 7 8.73 -40.57 -67.85
N GLY A 8 8.88 -40.81 -66.55
CA GLY A 8 8.12 -40.15 -65.49
C GLY A 8 8.89 -38.95 -64.94
N GLN A 9 8.26 -37.78 -64.98
CA GLN A 9 8.65 -36.60 -64.20
C GLN A 9 8.19 -36.80 -62.74
N HIS A 10 9.12 -36.67 -61.80
CA HIS A 10 8.84 -36.64 -60.37
C HIS A 10 8.31 -35.25 -59.96
N VAL A 11 7.06 -35.19 -59.49
CA VAL A 11 6.48 -34.05 -58.77
C VAL A 11 6.46 -34.39 -57.28
N ALA A 12 7.00 -33.48 -56.46
CA ALA A 12 7.08 -33.60 -55.01
C ALA A 12 5.69 -33.57 -54.37
N TYR A 13 5.38 -34.54 -53.51
CA TYR A 13 4.17 -34.57 -52.71
C TYR A 13 4.35 -33.79 -51.40
N GLU A 14 3.61 -32.69 -51.27
CA GLU A 14 3.32 -32.02 -49.99
C GLU A 14 2.55 -32.98 -49.07
N ARG A 15 3.08 -33.24 -47.86
CA ARG A 15 2.37 -34.00 -46.83
C ARG A 15 1.43 -33.08 -46.06
N ARG A 16 0.12 -33.22 -46.27
CA ARG A 16 -0.92 -32.71 -45.34
C ARG A 16 -1.01 -33.61 -44.09
N PRO A 17 -1.22 -33.07 -42.88
CA PRO A 17 -1.46 -33.89 -41.71
C PRO A 17 -2.91 -34.47 -41.70
N PRO A 18 -3.11 -35.67 -41.10
CA PRO A 18 -4.40 -36.36 -41.12
C PRO A 18 -5.38 -35.83 -40.06
N PRO A 19 -6.70 -36.09 -40.22
CA PRO A 19 -7.73 -35.53 -39.35
C PRO A 19 -7.84 -36.30 -38.02
N LEU A 20 -7.92 -35.55 -36.92
CA LEU A 20 -8.21 -36.08 -35.58
C LEU A 20 -9.68 -36.53 -35.50
N LYS A 21 -9.91 -37.83 -35.36
CA LYS A 21 -11.20 -38.39 -34.92
C LYS A 21 -10.98 -39.36 -33.76
N HIS A 22 -11.92 -39.28 -32.81
CA HIS A 22 -12.21 -40.15 -31.66
C HIS A 22 -11.71 -39.66 -30.29
N LEU A 23 -12.58 -38.84 -29.70
CA LEU A 23 -12.78 -38.71 -28.27
C LEU A 23 -12.89 -40.09 -27.58
N LYS A 24 -12.14 -40.28 -26.49
CA LYS A 24 -12.63 -41.03 -25.33
C LYS A 24 -12.82 -40.02 -24.20
N THR A 25 -14.08 -39.71 -23.95
CA THR A 25 -14.53 -38.88 -22.82
C THR A 25 -14.32 -39.67 -21.54
N VAL A 26 -13.32 -39.30 -20.74
CA VAL A 26 -13.28 -39.72 -19.33
C VAL A 26 -14.19 -38.77 -18.56
N LYS A 27 -15.36 -39.28 -18.17
CA LYS A 27 -16.20 -38.66 -17.13
C LYS A 27 -15.39 -38.67 -15.83
N ILE A 28 -14.96 -37.50 -15.38
CA ILE A 28 -14.65 -37.29 -13.96
C ILE A 28 -15.91 -36.70 -13.37
N GLU A 29 -16.61 -37.52 -12.60
CA GLU A 29 -17.81 -37.15 -11.85
C GLU A 29 -17.48 -36.05 -10.82
N GLY A 30 -18.48 -35.19 -10.61
CA GLY A 30 -18.37 -33.96 -9.85
C GLY A 30 -17.92 -34.17 -8.41
N LYS A 31 -16.92 -33.38 -8.02
CA LYS A 31 -16.87 -32.80 -6.68
C LYS A 31 -17.15 -31.32 -6.85
N ASP A 32 -18.20 -30.87 -6.18
CA ASP A 32 -18.75 -29.53 -6.23
C ASP A 32 -17.67 -28.45 -6.22
N ARG A 33 -17.44 -27.85 -7.40
CA ARG A 33 -16.88 -26.51 -7.49
C ARG A 33 -17.99 -25.59 -7.01
N GLU A 34 -17.98 -25.28 -5.72
CA GLU A 34 -18.57 -24.03 -5.24
C GLU A 34 -18.03 -22.92 -6.14
N ARG A 35 -18.90 -22.43 -7.01
CA ARG A 35 -18.78 -21.11 -7.61
C ARG A 35 -18.72 -20.14 -6.44
N ARG A 36 -17.51 -19.78 -6.00
CA ARG A 36 -17.32 -18.56 -5.20
C ARG A 36 -17.72 -17.41 -6.10
N SER A 37 -18.98 -17.04 -5.96
CA SER A 37 -19.60 -15.85 -6.51
C SER A 37 -18.66 -14.67 -6.29
N SER A 38 -18.25 -14.06 -7.39
CA SER A 38 -17.71 -12.70 -7.39
C SER A 38 -18.76 -11.77 -6.77
N SER A 39 -18.53 -11.34 -5.53
CA SER A 39 -19.23 -10.26 -4.83
C SER A 39 -18.26 -9.65 -3.82
N PRO A 40 -18.28 -8.32 -3.61
CA PRO A 40 -17.14 -7.49 -4.02
C PRO A 40 -16.52 -6.68 -2.86
N PRO A 41 -15.36 -7.06 -2.29
CA PRO A 41 -14.66 -6.20 -1.33
C PRO A 41 -14.11 -4.94 -2.01
N TYR A 42 -13.66 -5.08 -3.27
CA TYR A 42 -13.00 -4.04 -4.06
C TYR A 42 -13.87 -2.82 -4.43
N GLN A 43 -15.20 -2.92 -4.37
CA GLN A 43 -16.10 -1.77 -4.61
C GLN A 43 -16.51 -1.05 -3.31
N LEU A 44 -16.68 -1.80 -2.22
CA LEU A 44 -17.20 -1.28 -0.94
C LEU A 44 -16.19 -0.36 -0.20
N ILE A 45 -14.89 -0.52 -0.43
CA ILE A 45 -13.82 0.27 0.24
C ILE A 45 -13.43 1.52 -0.57
N LYS A 46 -13.47 1.44 -1.91
CA LYS A 46 -13.41 2.63 -2.77
C LYS A 46 -14.53 3.62 -2.41
N GLU A 47 -15.72 3.14 -2.04
CA GLU A 47 -16.83 4.00 -1.61
C GLU A 47 -16.61 4.66 -0.24
N GLY A 48 -16.02 3.95 0.72
CA GLY A 48 -15.78 4.47 2.08
C GLY A 48 -14.87 5.71 2.12
N MET A 49 -13.82 5.74 1.30
CA MET A 49 -12.93 6.90 1.17
C MET A 49 -13.43 7.94 0.15
N ARG A 50 -14.34 7.56 -0.77
CA ARG A 50 -15.02 8.47 -1.70
C ARG A 50 -16.23 9.16 -1.08
N ARG A 51 -16.70 8.72 0.10
CA ARG A 51 -17.81 9.36 0.79
C ARG A 51 -17.46 10.82 1.10
N LEU A 52 -18.47 11.67 1.02
CA LEU A 52 -18.35 13.06 1.44
C LEU A 52 -18.16 13.12 2.95
N VAL A 53 -17.34 14.08 3.37
CA VAL A 53 -17.15 14.39 4.79
C VAL A 53 -18.48 14.87 5.38
N SER A 54 -18.95 14.19 6.42
CA SER A 54 -20.17 14.55 7.16
C SER A 54 -19.88 15.60 8.24
N ASP A 55 -20.92 16.23 8.79
CA ASP A 55 -20.73 17.16 9.92
C ASP A 55 -20.31 16.41 11.19
N SER A 56 -20.72 15.13 11.34
CA SER A 56 -20.27 14.25 12.43
C SER A 56 -18.77 13.93 12.34
N ASP A 57 -18.24 13.77 11.13
CA ASP A 57 -16.80 13.58 10.92
C ASP A 57 -16.01 14.81 11.37
N LEU A 58 -16.48 16.00 11.00
CA LEU A 58 -15.82 17.26 11.33
C LEU A 58 -15.91 17.57 12.83
N SER A 59 -17.03 17.26 13.49
CA SER A 59 -17.19 17.50 14.93
C SER A 59 -16.28 16.58 15.76
N ARG A 60 -16.07 15.35 15.31
CA ARG A 60 -15.11 14.40 15.91
C ARG A 60 -13.65 14.78 15.61
N LEU A 61 -13.37 15.39 14.46
CA LEU A 61 -12.01 15.80 14.05
C LEU A 61 -11.55 17.08 14.77
N ALA A 62 -12.44 18.06 14.88
CA ALA A 62 -12.15 19.38 15.42
C ALA A 62 -11.36 19.37 16.76
N PRO A 63 -11.75 18.60 17.80
CA PRO A 63 -11.01 18.59 19.06
C PRO A 63 -9.62 17.94 18.94
N LYS A 64 -9.35 17.16 17.89
CA LYS A 64 -8.11 16.40 17.70
C LYS A 64 -7.03 17.16 16.92
N LEU A 65 -7.33 18.36 16.38
CA LEU A 65 -6.36 19.17 15.63
C LEU A 65 -5.36 19.95 16.51
N GLY A 66 -5.50 19.87 17.84
CA GLY A 66 -4.48 20.40 18.76
C GLY A 66 -4.25 21.90 18.61
N ARG A 67 -3.00 22.36 18.77
CA ARG A 67 -2.63 23.79 18.73
C ARG A 67 -2.25 24.30 17.33
N GLU A 68 -1.88 23.37 16.44
CA GLU A 68 -1.39 23.66 15.07
C GLU A 68 -2.52 23.81 14.04
N TRP A 69 -3.78 23.76 14.49
CA TRP A 69 -4.95 23.84 13.61
C TRP A 69 -4.94 25.10 12.72
N ARG A 70 -4.43 26.24 13.20
CA ARG A 70 -4.35 27.48 12.39
C ARG A 70 -3.42 27.33 11.20
N SER A 71 -2.25 26.76 11.45
CA SER A 71 -1.22 26.52 10.45
C SER A 71 -1.75 25.53 9.41
N PHE A 72 -2.39 24.44 9.86
CA PHE A 72 -3.04 23.46 9.01
C PHE A 72 -4.12 24.04 8.09
N LEU A 73 -5.08 24.77 8.67
CA LEU A 73 -6.20 25.33 7.91
C LEU A 73 -5.70 26.31 6.83
N ARG A 74 -4.64 27.05 7.15
CA ARG A 74 -4.04 28.03 6.23
C ARG A 74 -3.23 27.37 5.11
N SER A 75 -2.39 26.40 5.45
CA SER A 75 -1.43 25.82 4.49
C SER A 75 -2.04 24.71 3.62
N GLU A 76 -2.95 23.90 4.16
CA GLU A 76 -3.48 22.73 3.45
C GLU A 76 -4.94 22.89 3.02
N LEU A 77 -5.76 23.56 3.83
CA LEU A 77 -7.19 23.73 3.52
C LEU A 77 -7.52 25.05 2.82
N GLU A 78 -6.51 25.87 2.49
CA GLU A 78 -6.66 27.15 1.78
C GLU A 78 -7.69 28.10 2.45
N ILE A 79 -7.81 28.03 3.77
CA ILE A 79 -8.65 28.96 4.53
C ILE A 79 -7.88 30.27 4.70
N PHE A 80 -8.47 31.36 4.21
CA PHE A 80 -7.84 32.66 4.22
C PHE A 80 -7.75 33.22 5.64
N HIS A 81 -6.75 34.07 5.87
CA HIS A 81 -6.51 34.67 7.18
C HIS A 81 -7.74 35.42 7.74
N HIS A 82 -8.47 36.14 6.88
CA HIS A 82 -9.68 36.88 7.28
C HIS A 82 -10.81 35.95 7.77
N ASP A 83 -10.96 34.77 7.18
CA ASP A 83 -11.96 33.78 7.61
C ASP A 83 -11.65 33.27 9.03
N ILE A 84 -10.36 33.08 9.32
CA ILE A 84 -9.86 32.66 10.64
C ILE A 84 -10.11 33.77 11.66
N GLU A 85 -9.70 35.00 11.39
CA GLU A 85 -9.87 36.13 12.31
C GLU A 85 -11.35 36.42 12.61
N HIS A 86 -12.20 36.39 11.58
CA HIS A 86 -13.64 36.60 11.76
C HIS A 86 -14.25 35.58 12.72
N ILE A 87 -13.93 34.28 12.57
CA ILE A 87 -14.43 33.24 13.48
C ILE A 87 -13.76 33.30 14.86
N GLU A 88 -12.49 33.72 14.93
CA GLU A 88 -11.79 33.89 16.21
C GLU A 88 -12.33 35.05 17.03
N SER A 89 -12.82 36.11 16.39
CA SER A 89 -13.40 37.29 17.05
C SER A 89 -14.67 36.99 17.85
N ASP A 90 -15.35 35.87 17.57
CA ASP A 90 -16.50 35.41 18.34
C ASP A 90 -16.03 34.81 19.67
N THR A 91 -16.20 35.56 20.75
CA THR A 91 -15.80 35.16 22.12
C THR A 91 -16.73 34.11 22.73
N ASN A 92 -17.90 33.87 22.13
CA ASN A 92 -18.89 32.90 22.64
C ASN A 92 -18.60 31.46 22.22
N LEU A 93 -17.60 31.23 21.35
CA LEU A 93 -17.27 29.91 20.82
C LEU A 93 -16.03 29.32 21.48
N THR A 94 -16.09 28.03 21.80
CA THR A 94 -14.91 27.26 22.20
C THR A 94 -13.94 27.12 21.04
N VAL A 95 -12.67 26.83 21.33
CA VAL A 95 -11.66 26.58 20.28
C VAL A 95 -12.11 25.44 19.34
N THR A 96 -12.69 24.37 19.90
CA THR A 96 -13.24 23.26 19.11
C THR A 96 -14.37 23.70 18.18
N GLU A 97 -15.28 24.54 18.66
CA GLU A 97 -16.39 25.06 17.85
C GLU A 97 -15.89 25.98 16.73
N LYS A 98 -14.85 26.79 17.01
CA LYS A 98 -14.16 27.60 16.00
C LYS A 98 -13.54 26.73 14.91
N ILE A 99 -12.81 25.69 15.30
CA ILE A 99 -12.20 24.73 14.37
C ILE A 99 -13.28 24.03 13.53
N PHE A 100 -14.36 23.56 14.16
CA PHE A 100 -15.47 22.91 13.48
C PHE A 100 -16.10 23.82 12.41
N ARG A 101 -16.37 25.09 12.74
CA ARG A 101 -16.91 26.07 11.77
C ARG A 101 -15.97 26.30 10.59
N LEU A 102 -14.66 26.39 10.83
CA LEU A 102 -13.68 26.57 9.76
C LEU A 102 -13.54 25.32 8.87
N LEU A 103 -13.58 24.12 9.44
CA LEU A 103 -13.64 22.88 8.67
C LEU A 103 -14.93 22.79 7.83
N LYS A 104 -16.05 23.30 8.37
CA LYS A 104 -17.32 23.38 7.65
C LYS A 104 -17.26 24.40 6.51
N LEU A 105 -16.54 25.51 6.66
CA LEU A 105 -16.23 26.43 5.57
C LEU A 105 -15.37 25.78 4.48
N TRP A 106 -14.36 24.99 4.84
CA TRP A 106 -13.59 24.22 3.86
C TRP A 106 -14.49 23.26 3.06
N LYS A 107 -15.34 22.50 3.77
CA LYS A 107 -16.30 21.58 3.17
C LYS A 107 -17.26 22.30 2.20
N SER A 108 -17.79 23.46 2.58
CA SER A 108 -18.72 24.22 1.74
C SER A 108 -18.04 24.79 0.48
N LYS A 109 -16.79 25.27 0.59
CA LYS A 109 -15.99 25.75 -0.54
C LYS A 109 -15.69 24.63 -1.55
N ARG A 110 -15.41 23.41 -1.08
CA ARG A 110 -15.05 22.26 -1.95
C ARG A 110 -16.24 21.46 -2.50
N LYS A 111 -17.43 21.58 -1.91
CA LYS A 111 -18.66 20.90 -2.36
C LYS A 111 -18.46 19.39 -2.56
N THR A 112 -18.63 18.89 -3.78
CA THR A 112 -18.52 17.46 -4.13
C THR A 112 -17.11 16.89 -4.05
N LYS A 113 -16.09 17.75 -3.90
CA LYS A 113 -14.68 17.33 -3.73
C LYS A 113 -14.25 17.20 -2.27
N ALA A 114 -15.14 17.52 -1.31
CA ALA A 114 -14.86 17.35 0.12
C ALA A 114 -15.06 15.88 0.54
N THR A 115 -14.22 14.99 0.01
CA THR A 115 -14.23 13.56 0.36
C THR A 115 -13.34 13.28 1.57
N ILE A 116 -13.62 12.17 2.27
CA ILE A 116 -12.78 11.71 3.39
C ILE A 116 -11.34 11.50 2.94
N HIS A 117 -11.13 10.91 1.76
CA HIS A 117 -9.80 10.77 1.15
C HIS A 117 -9.07 12.10 1.04
N CYS A 118 -9.77 13.15 0.59
CA CYS A 118 -9.17 14.46 0.41
C CYS A 118 -8.82 15.12 1.75
N LEU A 119 -9.66 14.94 2.77
CA LEU A 119 -9.41 15.48 4.10
C LEU A 119 -8.22 14.78 4.77
N ILE A 120 -8.17 13.45 4.69
CA ILE A 120 -7.06 12.64 5.20
C ILE A 120 -5.75 13.02 4.49
N GLY A 121 -5.76 13.14 3.16
CA GLY A 121 -4.55 13.53 2.42
C GLY A 121 -3.99 14.89 2.85
N HIS A 122 -4.85 15.84 3.24
CA HIS A 122 -4.42 17.13 3.80
C HIS A 122 -3.87 17.00 5.22
N LEU A 123 -4.52 16.20 6.07
CA LEU A 123 -4.07 15.94 7.44
C LEU A 123 -2.69 15.27 7.44
N GLU A 124 -2.49 14.29 6.56
CA GLU A 124 -1.23 13.60 6.33
C GLU A 124 -0.14 14.54 5.81
N LYS A 125 -0.47 15.38 4.83
CA LYS A 125 0.47 16.36 4.29
C LYS A 125 0.93 17.39 5.33
N PHE A 126 0.12 17.65 6.35
CA PHE A 126 0.46 18.53 7.46
C PHE A 126 1.11 17.81 8.66
N ASP A 127 1.40 16.51 8.56
CA ASP A 127 2.02 15.72 9.63
C ASP A 127 1.14 15.56 10.89
N TYR A 128 -0.20 15.50 10.73
CA TYR A 128 -1.06 15.03 11.82
C TYR A 128 -0.90 13.52 12.01
N GLY A 129 -0.85 13.08 13.28
CA GLY A 129 -0.81 11.67 13.62
C GLY A 129 -2.12 10.96 13.31
N LEU A 130 -2.03 9.65 13.06
CA LEU A 130 -3.19 8.83 12.69
C LEU A 130 -4.29 8.85 13.75
N GLU A 131 -3.95 8.99 15.04
CA GLU A 131 -4.90 9.13 16.15
C GLU A 131 -5.87 10.32 15.99
N THR A 132 -5.45 11.31 15.20
CA THR A 132 -6.26 12.48 14.85
C THR A 132 -7.38 12.13 13.89
N TYR A 133 -7.20 11.16 12.99
CA TYR A 133 -8.11 10.96 11.86
C TYR A 133 -8.48 9.51 11.53
N LEU A 134 -7.98 8.51 12.27
CA LEU A 134 -8.30 7.09 12.08
C LEU A 134 -9.80 6.83 12.04
N PHE A 135 -10.53 7.46 12.96
CA PHE A 135 -11.98 7.30 13.08
C PHE A 135 -12.76 7.71 11.82
N LEU A 136 -12.16 8.53 10.94
CA LEU A 136 -12.79 8.94 9.67
C LEU A 136 -12.91 7.78 8.69
N THR A 137 -12.06 6.75 8.87
CA THR A 137 -12.01 5.55 8.03
C THR A 137 -12.96 4.45 8.50
N GLU A 138 -13.46 4.52 9.74
CA GLU A 138 -14.42 3.59 10.32
C GLU A 138 -15.83 3.87 9.77
N ARG A 139 -16.57 2.84 9.31
CA ARG A 139 -18.00 2.97 9.00
C ARG A 139 -18.77 3.17 10.30
N GLN A 140 -19.65 4.18 10.35
CA GLN A 140 -20.62 4.30 11.43
C GLN A 140 -21.59 3.11 11.34
N THR A 141 -21.40 2.10 12.18
CA THR A 141 -22.49 1.23 12.59
C THR A 141 -23.43 2.10 13.42
N THR A 142 -24.65 2.29 12.93
CA THR A 142 -25.72 2.87 13.71
C THR A 142 -25.99 1.98 14.92
N GLU A 143 -26.17 2.66 16.06
CA GLU A 143 -26.88 2.24 17.26
C GLU A 143 -26.11 1.49 18.36
N ASN A 144 -26.02 2.22 19.48
CA ASN A 144 -26.22 1.79 20.86
C ASN A 144 -25.22 0.78 21.44
N GLU A 145 -24.30 1.29 22.25
CA GLU A 145 -24.15 0.80 23.63
C GLU A 145 -23.38 1.81 24.49
N GLU A 146 -23.90 1.97 25.70
CA GLU A 146 -23.52 2.93 26.73
C GLU A 146 -22.27 2.47 27.50
N ASP A 147 -21.60 3.48 28.04
CA ASP A 147 -20.91 3.48 29.33
C ASP A 147 -19.54 2.81 29.48
N GLY A 148 -18.72 3.43 30.33
CA GLY A 148 -17.41 2.92 30.73
C GLY A 148 -16.25 3.90 30.56
N LYS A 149 -16.35 5.08 31.19
CA LYS A 149 -15.17 5.87 31.58
C LYS A 149 -14.30 5.04 32.51
N GLU A 150 -13.00 4.92 32.23
CA GLU A 150 -11.99 4.76 33.29
C GLU A 150 -10.72 5.54 32.93
N GLU A 151 -10.53 6.65 33.64
CA GLU A 151 -9.28 7.37 33.84
C GLU A 151 -8.31 6.52 34.66
N TRP A 152 -7.04 6.47 34.28
CA TRP A 152 -5.94 6.39 35.25
C TRP A 152 -4.72 7.16 34.74
N GLU A 153 -4.39 8.27 35.41
CA GLU A 153 -3.04 8.81 35.54
C GLU A 153 -2.20 7.83 36.43
N ILE A 154 -0.87 7.66 36.33
CA ILE A 154 0.29 8.42 36.88
C ILE A 154 1.50 7.39 36.84
N PRO A 155 2.83 7.64 37.10
CA PRO A 155 3.78 8.75 36.86
C PRO A 155 5.05 8.38 36.02
N CYS A 156 5.79 9.45 35.69
CA CYS A 156 7.24 9.61 35.43
C CYS A 156 8.22 8.56 36.00
N SER A 157 9.30 8.23 35.26
CA SER A 157 10.70 8.49 35.68
C SER A 157 11.74 7.92 34.69
N SER A 158 12.93 8.51 34.80
CA SER A 158 14.13 8.56 33.97
C SER A 158 15.04 7.33 33.94
N SER A 159 16.02 7.37 33.00
CA SER A 159 17.38 6.75 33.05
C SER A 159 17.48 5.33 32.47
N THR A 160 18.42 4.91 31.63
CA THR A 160 19.62 5.49 30.97
C THR A 160 20.16 4.45 29.96
N MET A 161 21.04 4.92 29.05
CA MET A 161 22.07 4.18 28.27
C MET A 161 21.68 3.54 26.91
N GLU A 162 21.86 4.38 25.88
CA GLU A 162 22.79 4.25 24.73
C GLU A 162 23.12 2.85 24.15
N THR A 163 23.03 2.72 22.82
CA THR A 163 24.24 2.81 21.98
C THR A 163 23.97 3.35 20.55
N PRO A 164 24.98 3.98 19.92
CA PRO A 164 24.87 4.80 18.71
C PRO A 164 25.46 4.11 17.47
N TYR A 165 24.92 4.42 16.28
CA TYR A 165 25.69 4.34 15.03
C TYR A 165 25.52 5.67 14.26
N ASP A 166 26.62 6.41 14.28
CA ASP A 166 27.17 7.44 13.40
C ASP A 166 26.44 8.77 13.16
N ILE A 167 26.85 9.75 13.97
CA ILE A 167 26.99 11.16 13.60
C ILE A 167 28.32 11.31 12.84
N ALA A 168 28.28 11.69 11.56
CA ALA A 168 29.05 12.80 11.00
C ALA A 168 28.85 12.88 9.48
N ASN A 169 28.32 14.00 9.02
CA ASN A 169 29.03 14.85 8.07
C ASN A 169 28.46 16.26 8.19
N ASP A 170 29.17 17.01 9.01
CA ASP A 170 29.77 18.31 8.78
C ASP A 170 29.12 19.33 7.83
N VAL A 171 29.34 20.56 8.25
CA VAL A 171 28.93 21.83 7.68
C VAL A 171 29.48 21.98 6.26
N THR A 172 28.60 21.88 5.26
CA THR A 172 28.56 22.63 3.98
C THR A 172 27.79 21.82 2.92
N GLY A 173 26.84 22.47 2.24
CA GLY A 173 26.28 21.99 0.97
C GLY A 173 25.25 20.85 1.06
N VAL A 174 23.98 21.23 0.90
CA VAL A 174 22.84 20.44 0.38
C VAL A 174 23.15 18.94 0.15
N SER A 175 22.92 18.08 1.14
CA SER A 175 22.89 16.63 0.95
C SER A 175 21.46 16.11 1.10
N ASN A 176 20.93 15.57 0.01
CA ASN A 176 19.68 14.81 -0.02
C ASN A 176 19.84 13.58 0.90
N LYS A 177 19.51 13.71 2.19
CA LYS A 177 19.44 12.58 3.11
C LYS A 177 18.37 11.60 2.60
N LYS A 178 18.81 10.46 2.04
CA LYS A 178 17.93 9.37 1.64
C LYS A 178 17.21 8.86 2.88
N VAL A 179 15.91 9.12 2.99
CA VAL A 179 15.05 8.54 4.04
C VAL A 179 15.09 7.02 3.86
N PRO A 180 15.42 6.25 4.92
CA PRO A 180 15.48 4.81 4.83
C PRO A 180 14.09 4.22 4.58
N ARG A 181 13.99 3.25 3.66
CA ARG A 181 12.72 2.58 3.27
C ARG A 181 12.17 1.64 4.33
N TYR A 182 13.05 1.17 5.22
CA TYR A 182 12.74 0.53 6.49
C TYR A 182 13.84 0.96 7.46
N TRP A 183 13.51 1.08 8.74
CA TRP A 183 14.43 1.53 9.76
C TRP A 183 15.14 0.37 10.47
N PHE A 184 14.39 -0.66 10.84
CA PHE A 184 14.87 -1.88 11.49
C PHE A 184 13.77 -2.92 11.51
N ALA A 185 14.14 -4.18 11.74
CA ALA A 185 13.17 -5.25 11.98
C ALA A 185 12.85 -5.38 13.47
N VAL A 186 11.64 -5.81 13.78
CA VAL A 186 11.20 -6.21 15.11
C VAL A 186 10.61 -7.61 15.06
N GLU A 187 10.50 -8.26 16.21
CA GLU A 187 9.70 -9.46 16.42
C GLU A 187 8.53 -9.15 17.35
N VAL A 188 7.41 -9.82 17.14
CA VAL A 188 6.23 -9.78 17.99
C VAL A 188 6.47 -10.63 19.24
N LYS A 189 6.36 -10.05 20.44
CA LYS A 189 6.71 -10.72 21.71
C LYS A 189 5.70 -11.80 22.13
N GLU A 190 4.43 -11.55 21.84
CA GLU A 190 3.28 -12.37 22.24
C GLU A 190 2.20 -12.27 21.17
N LYS A 191 1.30 -13.24 21.10
CA LYS A 191 0.20 -13.22 20.12
C LYS A 191 -0.54 -11.89 20.22
N THR A 192 -0.59 -11.15 19.11
CA THR A 192 -1.10 -9.78 19.06
C THR A 192 -2.08 -9.65 17.92
N GLU A 193 -3.27 -9.14 18.23
CA GLU A 193 -4.24 -8.72 17.24
C GLU A 193 -4.08 -7.21 16.98
N VAL A 194 -4.06 -6.85 15.70
CA VAL A 194 -3.87 -5.50 15.23
C VAL A 194 -5.02 -5.15 14.31
N GLN A 195 -5.62 -3.97 14.53
CA GLN A 195 -6.57 -3.40 13.57
C GLN A 195 -5.79 -2.94 12.33
N GLY A 196 -5.84 -3.73 11.25
CA GLY A 196 -5.36 -3.30 9.94
C GLY A 196 -6.35 -2.32 9.30
N PHE A 197 -5.99 -1.80 8.12
CA PHE A 197 -6.82 -0.81 7.42
C PHE A 197 -8.04 -1.41 6.71
N GLU A 198 -8.00 -2.70 6.37
CA GLU A 198 -9.11 -3.44 5.75
C GLU A 198 -9.61 -4.56 6.66
N GLU A 199 -8.70 -5.25 7.33
CA GLU A 199 -9.00 -6.41 8.17
C GLU A 199 -8.20 -6.41 9.46
N THR A 200 -8.67 -7.16 10.45
CA THR A 200 -7.92 -7.42 11.68
C THR A 200 -6.84 -8.45 11.38
N LEU A 201 -5.59 -8.08 11.64
CA LEU A 201 -4.43 -8.94 11.45
C LEU A 201 -4.06 -9.59 12.78
N THR A 202 -3.78 -10.89 12.76
CA THR A 202 -3.34 -11.62 13.95
C THR A 202 -1.91 -12.10 13.74
N PHE A 203 -1.00 -11.68 14.61
CA PHE A 203 0.40 -12.06 14.58
C PHE A 203 0.72 -13.00 15.73
N GLU A 204 1.37 -14.12 15.41
CA GLU A 204 1.87 -15.06 16.41
C GLU A 204 3.19 -14.56 17.01
N LYS A 205 3.50 -15.05 18.22
CA LYS A 205 4.79 -14.77 18.87
C LYS A 205 5.95 -15.16 17.95
N GLY A 206 6.95 -14.28 17.83
CA GLY A 206 8.12 -14.45 16.98
C GLY A 206 7.93 -14.00 15.53
N THR A 207 6.74 -13.53 15.15
CA THR A 207 6.53 -12.96 13.81
C THR A 207 7.43 -11.74 13.62
N LYS A 208 8.19 -11.70 12.52
CA LYS A 208 9.10 -10.60 12.20
C LYS A 208 8.38 -9.54 11.37
N LEU A 209 8.64 -8.27 11.67
CA LEU A 209 8.04 -7.12 10.99
C LEU A 209 9.11 -6.08 10.66
N ASP A 210 8.98 -5.42 9.51
CA ASP A 210 9.74 -4.23 9.15
C ASP A 210 9.14 -2.99 9.80
N ILE A 211 9.92 -2.20 10.53
CA ILE A 211 9.48 -0.86 10.95
C ILE A 211 9.76 0.12 9.83
N ILE A 212 8.70 0.64 9.22
CA ILE A 212 8.78 1.58 8.10
C ILE A 212 8.68 3.04 8.57
N ASP A 213 8.01 3.30 9.69
CA ASP A 213 8.05 4.59 10.39
C ASP A 213 8.11 4.40 11.91
N LYS A 214 9.01 5.14 12.55
CA LYS A 214 9.17 5.13 14.00
C LYS A 214 8.04 5.84 14.73
N LEU A 215 7.34 6.75 14.05
CA LEU A 215 6.31 7.63 14.61
C LEU A 215 6.76 8.10 16.01
N THR A 216 7.85 8.86 16.05
CA THR A 216 8.67 9.04 17.28
C THR A 216 7.86 9.50 18.50
N ARG A 217 6.78 10.26 18.28
CA ARG A 217 5.87 10.76 19.33
C ARG A 217 4.71 9.82 19.68
N SER A 218 4.53 8.73 18.95
CA SER A 218 3.47 7.74 19.13
C SER A 218 3.92 6.57 20.02
N THR A 219 2.95 5.87 20.62
CA THR A 219 3.16 4.58 21.32
C THR A 219 3.19 3.40 20.35
N ALA A 220 2.94 3.63 19.06
CA ALA A 220 2.96 2.65 17.99
C ALA A 220 4.08 2.95 16.98
N TYR A 221 4.52 1.90 16.28
CA TYR A 221 5.25 1.99 15.03
C TYR A 221 4.29 1.85 13.85
N LEU A 222 4.68 2.41 12.71
CA LEU A 222 4.16 1.93 11.44
C LEU A 222 5.04 0.75 11.00
N ALA A 223 4.43 -0.41 10.90
CA ALA A 223 5.10 -1.66 10.58
C ALA A 223 4.58 -2.23 9.26
N ARG A 224 5.36 -3.16 8.73
CA ARG A 224 5.04 -3.96 7.55
C ARG A 224 5.43 -5.41 7.79
N ASP A 225 4.57 -6.35 7.43
CA ASP A 225 4.91 -7.78 7.49
C ASP A 225 5.63 -8.30 6.24
N LYS A 226 5.88 -9.61 6.18
CA LYS A 226 6.50 -10.25 5.03
C LYS A 226 5.68 -10.11 3.74
N ASP A 227 4.35 -10.14 3.82
CA ASP A 227 3.47 -10.05 2.64
C ASP A 227 3.30 -8.59 2.17
N GLY A 228 3.81 -7.67 2.97
CA GLY A 228 3.84 -6.25 2.71
C GLY A 228 2.64 -5.51 3.29
N TYR A 229 1.79 -6.14 4.10
CA TYR A 229 0.70 -5.46 4.78
C TYR A 229 1.23 -4.36 5.67
N VAL A 230 0.68 -3.16 5.53
CA VAL A 230 1.05 -2.02 6.35
C VAL A 230 0.05 -1.86 7.49
N PHE A 231 0.53 -1.70 8.72
CA PHE A 231 -0.32 -1.57 9.89
C PHE A 231 0.42 -0.89 11.05
N HIS A 232 -0.33 -0.52 12.09
CA HIS A 232 0.22 0.04 13.30
C HIS A 232 0.42 -1.04 14.35
N ILE A 233 1.60 -1.07 14.98
CA ILE A 233 1.85 -2.02 16.07
C ILE A 233 2.41 -1.29 17.28
N LEU A 234 1.91 -1.62 18.46
CA LEU A 234 2.37 -0.99 19.70
C LEU A 234 3.84 -1.31 19.94
N LYS A 235 4.62 -0.28 20.28
CA LYS A 235 6.07 -0.41 20.56
C LYS A 235 6.33 -1.44 21.66
N LYS A 236 5.45 -1.49 22.67
CA LYS A 236 5.53 -2.45 23.79
C LYS A 236 5.39 -3.92 23.34
N ALA A 237 4.60 -4.17 22.29
CA ALA A 237 4.33 -5.52 21.76
C ALA A 237 5.49 -6.10 20.95
N CYS A 238 6.53 -5.30 20.69
CA CYS A 238 7.65 -5.65 19.82
C CYS A 238 8.99 -5.68 20.57
N SER A 239 9.91 -6.55 20.16
CA SER A 239 11.35 -6.48 20.48
C SER A 239 12.14 -6.19 19.22
N ARG A 240 13.17 -5.35 19.31
CA ARG A 240 14.04 -5.03 18.17
C ARG A 240 14.91 -6.23 17.83
N LEU A 241 14.98 -6.58 16.54
CA LEU A 241 15.86 -7.62 16.04
C LEU A 241 17.22 -7.04 15.61
N PRO A 242 18.31 -7.82 15.74
CA PRO A 242 19.64 -7.43 15.25
C PRO A 242 19.80 -7.64 13.73
N ILE A 243 18.71 -7.91 13.02
CA ILE A 243 18.72 -8.23 11.59
C ILE A 243 18.93 -6.95 10.77
N HIS A 244 19.81 -7.04 9.76
CA HIS A 244 20.17 -5.95 8.85
C HIS A 244 19.49 -6.00 7.48
N SER A 245 18.61 -6.97 7.24
CA SER A 245 17.86 -7.12 5.99
C SER A 245 16.36 -6.98 6.23
N PRO A 246 15.59 -6.44 5.27
CA PRO A 246 14.16 -6.30 5.42
C PRO A 246 13.47 -7.67 5.43
N VAL A 247 12.39 -7.79 6.21
CA VAL A 247 11.54 -8.98 6.27
C VAL A 247 10.95 -9.32 4.91
N LEU A 248 10.72 -8.32 4.05
CA LEU A 248 10.31 -8.55 2.65
C LEU A 248 11.25 -9.49 1.88
N TRP A 249 12.54 -9.54 2.24
CA TRP A 249 13.53 -10.43 1.63
C TRP A 249 13.17 -11.92 1.78
N GLU A 250 12.27 -12.29 2.70
CA GLU A 250 11.75 -13.66 2.80
C GLU A 250 10.96 -14.07 1.55
N ASN A 251 10.51 -13.13 0.72
CA ASN A 251 9.80 -13.41 -0.52
C ASN A 251 10.74 -13.43 -1.73
N ASP A 252 10.48 -14.34 -2.67
CA ASP A 252 11.25 -14.43 -3.93
C ASP A 252 10.94 -13.26 -4.86
N TRP A 253 9.74 -12.69 -4.79
CA TRP A 253 9.37 -11.54 -5.62
C TRP A 253 10.05 -10.23 -5.21
N PHE A 254 10.80 -10.18 -4.10
CA PHE A 254 11.45 -8.95 -3.61
C PHE A 254 12.99 -9.04 -3.71
N HIS A 255 13.58 -8.10 -4.47
CA HIS A 255 15.03 -7.96 -4.60
C HIS A 255 15.44 -6.52 -4.24
N GLU A 256 16.16 -6.33 -3.14
CA GLU A 256 16.44 -4.99 -2.60
C GLU A 256 17.28 -4.12 -3.53
N GLU A 257 18.37 -4.64 -4.08
CA GLU A 257 19.37 -3.85 -4.82
C GLU A 257 19.63 -4.37 -6.24
N ILE A 258 18.56 -4.66 -6.99
CA ILE A 258 18.67 -4.99 -8.41
C ILE A 258 18.44 -3.75 -9.29
N SER A 259 19.40 -3.42 -10.15
CA SER A 259 19.33 -2.27 -11.05
C SER A 259 18.54 -2.58 -12.33
N ARG A 260 18.07 -1.52 -13.02
CA ARG A 260 17.39 -1.67 -14.33
C ARG A 260 18.29 -2.35 -15.36
N GLY A 261 19.57 -1.98 -15.42
CA GLY A 261 20.51 -2.56 -16.37
C GLY A 261 20.79 -4.04 -16.11
N GLN A 262 20.84 -4.48 -14.84
CA GLN A 262 20.92 -5.90 -14.51
C GLN A 262 19.67 -6.65 -14.96
N LEU A 263 18.48 -6.07 -14.77
CA LEU A 263 17.22 -6.67 -15.21
C LEU A 263 17.13 -6.79 -16.74
N ASP A 264 17.66 -5.83 -17.50
CA ASP A 264 17.70 -5.91 -18.96
C ASP A 264 18.54 -7.09 -19.48
N VAL A 265 19.47 -7.62 -18.67
CA VAL A 265 20.24 -8.83 -18.97
C VAL A 265 19.51 -10.06 -18.46
N ILE A 266 19.16 -10.08 -17.18
CA ILE A 266 18.51 -11.22 -16.51
C ILE A 266 17.20 -11.59 -17.21
N PHE A 267 16.36 -10.60 -17.51
CA PHE A 267 15.07 -10.85 -18.15
C PHE A 267 15.17 -11.26 -19.63
N ARG A 268 16.36 -11.33 -20.25
CA ARG A 268 16.50 -11.89 -21.61
C ARG A 268 16.25 -13.39 -21.62
N GLU A 269 16.58 -14.06 -20.53
CA GLU A 269 16.50 -15.52 -20.41
C GLU A 269 15.25 -15.99 -19.65
N THR A 270 14.35 -15.05 -19.29
CA THR A 270 13.11 -15.35 -18.56
C THR A 270 11.87 -15.22 -19.44
N ASP A 271 10.80 -15.89 -19.05
CA ASP A 271 9.50 -15.81 -19.73
C ASP A 271 8.82 -14.43 -19.60
N VAL A 272 7.99 -14.10 -20.60
CA VAL A 272 7.14 -12.91 -20.57
C VAL A 272 6.18 -12.97 -19.37
N GLY A 273 6.10 -11.87 -18.62
CA GLY A 273 5.34 -11.78 -17.38
C GLY A 273 6.14 -12.15 -16.12
N THR A 274 7.41 -12.53 -16.25
CA THR A 274 8.34 -12.61 -15.11
C THR A 274 8.53 -11.22 -14.51
N PHE A 275 8.47 -11.10 -13.18
CA PHE A 275 8.51 -9.80 -12.51
C PHE A 275 9.33 -9.81 -11.23
N VAL A 276 9.74 -8.63 -10.79
CA VAL A 276 10.40 -8.42 -9.50
C VAL A 276 9.97 -7.07 -8.92
N ILE A 277 9.72 -7.04 -7.62
CA ILE A 277 9.61 -5.81 -6.84
C ILE A 277 10.99 -5.47 -6.30
N ARG A 278 11.39 -4.22 -6.52
CA ARG A 278 12.68 -3.71 -6.12
C ARG A 278 12.56 -2.31 -5.54
N ASN A 279 13.65 -1.86 -4.94
CA ASN A 279 13.78 -0.47 -4.55
C ASN A 279 13.66 0.47 -5.76
N SER A 280 12.80 1.50 -5.63
CA SER A 280 12.72 2.56 -6.64
C SER A 280 13.97 3.44 -6.60
N SER A 281 14.24 4.10 -7.73
CA SER A 281 15.21 5.20 -7.80
C SER A 281 14.72 6.42 -7.01
N GLU A 282 13.40 6.56 -6.84
CA GLU A 282 12.79 7.55 -5.96
C GLU A 282 12.78 7.06 -4.52
N VAL A 283 13.17 7.95 -3.59
CA VAL A 283 13.31 7.65 -2.16
C VAL A 283 11.95 7.29 -1.57
N GLY A 284 11.91 6.29 -0.68
CA GLY A 284 10.68 5.89 0.02
C GLY A 284 9.66 5.10 -0.80
N HIS A 285 9.99 4.73 -2.05
CA HIS A 285 9.07 4.03 -2.94
C HIS A 285 9.66 2.74 -3.51
N PHE A 286 8.78 1.86 -3.99
CA PHE A 286 9.13 0.65 -4.71
C PHE A 286 8.92 0.82 -6.22
N ALA A 287 9.51 -0.08 -6.98
CA ALA A 287 9.24 -0.25 -8.40
C ALA A 287 9.03 -1.72 -8.69
N ILE A 288 8.02 -2.04 -9.50
CA ILE A 288 7.86 -3.37 -10.07
C ILE A 288 8.40 -3.36 -11.49
N SER A 289 9.30 -4.29 -11.77
CA SER A 289 9.88 -4.48 -13.10
C SER A 289 9.36 -5.78 -13.68
N VAL A 290 8.87 -5.76 -14.91
CA VAL A 290 8.26 -6.92 -15.56
C VAL A 290 8.82 -7.11 -16.97
N LYS A 291 9.12 -8.36 -17.31
CA LYS A 291 9.53 -8.77 -18.66
C LYS A 291 8.35 -8.68 -19.62
N ALA A 292 8.42 -7.77 -20.58
CA ALA A 292 7.54 -7.74 -21.75
C ALA A 292 8.21 -8.42 -22.96
N TYR A 293 7.53 -8.50 -24.09
CA TYR A 293 8.05 -9.22 -25.27
C TYR A 293 9.41 -8.71 -25.76
N ARG A 294 9.59 -7.38 -25.83
CA ARG A 294 10.80 -6.77 -26.43
C ARG A 294 11.70 -6.07 -25.41
N ASN A 295 11.17 -5.73 -24.25
CA ASN A 295 11.81 -4.85 -23.29
C ASN A 295 11.35 -5.16 -21.87
N VAL A 296 11.97 -4.48 -20.91
CA VAL A 296 11.57 -4.50 -19.50
C VAL A 296 10.72 -3.27 -19.21
N LEU A 297 9.51 -3.47 -18.70
CA LEU A 297 8.66 -2.37 -18.25
C LEU A 297 8.84 -2.17 -16.75
N ASN A 298 8.85 -0.91 -16.32
CA ASN A 298 9.05 -0.52 -14.94
C ASN A 298 7.88 0.35 -14.51
N PHE A 299 7.20 -0.04 -13.43
CA PHE A 299 6.09 0.73 -12.85
C PHE A 299 6.47 1.18 -11.45
N LYS A 300 6.20 2.45 -11.16
CA LYS A 300 6.41 3.02 -9.82
C LYS A 300 5.27 2.57 -8.90
N ILE A 301 5.63 2.13 -7.70
CA ILE A 301 4.72 1.83 -6.61
C ILE A 301 4.94 2.92 -5.55
N ASN A 302 3.97 3.82 -5.38
CA ASN A 302 4.04 4.81 -4.31
C ASN A 302 3.67 4.13 -2.99
N CYS A 303 4.57 4.17 -2.02
CA CYS A 303 4.29 3.73 -0.66
C CYS A 303 3.58 4.84 0.10
N THR A 304 2.52 4.48 0.83
CA THR A 304 1.76 5.36 1.72
C THR A 304 1.76 4.75 3.13
N HIS A 305 1.27 5.49 4.12
CA HIS A 305 1.08 4.96 5.48
C HIS A 305 0.00 3.87 5.57
N THR A 306 -0.79 3.70 4.51
CA THR A 306 -1.92 2.78 4.44
C THR A 306 -1.70 1.62 3.46
N GLY A 307 -0.59 1.62 2.72
CA GLY A 307 -0.29 0.58 1.72
C GLY A 307 0.46 1.13 0.51
N TYR A 308 -0.04 0.79 -0.69
CA TYR A 308 0.67 0.99 -1.96
C TYR A 308 -0.27 1.47 -3.05
N GLN A 309 0.19 2.46 -3.80
CA GLN A 309 -0.52 2.99 -4.96
C GLN A 309 0.22 2.69 -6.26
N MET A 310 -0.47 2.11 -7.23
CA MET A 310 0.05 1.90 -8.58
C MET A 310 -1.07 2.09 -9.61
N ASN A 311 -0.81 2.88 -10.67
CA ASN A 311 -1.75 3.13 -11.78
C ASN A 311 -3.20 3.45 -11.31
N ASN A 312 -3.34 4.34 -10.33
CA ASN A 312 -4.61 4.77 -9.72
C ASN A 312 -5.35 3.71 -8.88
N ASN A 313 -4.73 2.56 -8.62
CA ASN A 313 -5.24 1.55 -7.69
C ASN A 313 -4.45 1.61 -6.39
N MET A 314 -5.16 1.38 -5.27
CA MET A 314 -4.61 1.25 -3.94
C MET A 314 -4.65 -0.22 -3.53
N PHE A 315 -3.61 -0.66 -2.82
CA PHE A 315 -3.43 -2.01 -2.30
C PHE A 315 -2.91 -1.92 -0.86
N TYR A 316 -3.36 -2.79 0.03
CA TYR A 316 -2.96 -2.78 1.45
C TYR A 316 -1.68 -3.59 1.70
N SER A 317 -1.36 -4.53 0.82
CA SER A 317 -0.11 -5.27 0.79
C SER A 317 0.53 -5.30 -0.60
N LEU A 318 1.82 -5.66 -0.66
CA LEU A 318 2.51 -5.90 -1.94
C LEU A 318 2.02 -7.20 -2.58
N THR A 319 1.72 -8.21 -1.76
CA THR A 319 1.12 -9.47 -2.22
C THR A 319 -0.24 -9.24 -2.88
N ASP A 320 -1.10 -8.37 -2.34
CA ASP A 320 -2.38 -8.01 -2.96
C ASP A 320 -2.21 -7.31 -4.32
N LEU A 321 -1.23 -6.41 -4.41
CA LEU A 321 -0.86 -5.76 -5.67
C LEU A 321 -0.45 -6.81 -6.70
N ILE A 322 0.42 -7.74 -6.33
CA ILE A 322 0.89 -8.82 -7.21
C ILE A 322 -0.30 -9.68 -7.66
N ASN A 323 -1.12 -10.13 -6.72
CA ASN A 323 -2.29 -10.97 -6.98
C ASN A 323 -3.28 -10.29 -7.92
N ALA A 324 -3.56 -9.00 -7.73
CA ALA A 324 -4.47 -8.27 -8.60
C ALA A 324 -3.96 -8.22 -10.06
N TYR A 325 -2.68 -7.94 -10.27
CA TYR A 325 -2.08 -7.86 -11.60
C TYR A 325 -1.72 -9.23 -12.22
N SER A 326 -1.96 -10.32 -11.49
CA SER A 326 -1.96 -11.67 -12.08
C SER A 326 -3.24 -11.95 -12.89
N GLY A 327 -4.37 -11.36 -12.47
CA GLY A 327 -5.68 -11.47 -13.12
C GLY A 327 -6.05 -10.29 -14.01
N ILE A 328 -5.52 -9.10 -13.71
CA ILE A 328 -5.74 -7.85 -14.46
C ILE A 328 -4.47 -7.47 -15.21
N PRO A 329 -4.51 -7.07 -16.48
CA PRO A 329 -3.30 -6.72 -17.20
C PRO A 329 -2.65 -5.47 -16.60
N ILE A 330 -1.36 -5.57 -16.26
CA ILE A 330 -0.56 -4.43 -15.79
C ILE A 330 -0.29 -3.42 -16.91
N TYR A 331 -0.25 -3.92 -18.15
CA TYR A 331 -0.07 -3.13 -19.36
C TYR A 331 -0.84 -3.76 -20.52
N SER A 332 -1.39 -2.93 -21.40
CA SER A 332 -2.12 -3.37 -22.59
C SER A 332 -1.65 -2.58 -23.80
N THR A 333 -1.31 -3.28 -24.88
CA THR A 333 -0.92 -2.70 -26.17
C THR A 333 -1.67 -3.39 -27.31
N GLN A 334 -1.44 -2.95 -28.54
CA GLN A 334 -1.92 -3.64 -29.74
C GLN A 334 -1.33 -5.05 -29.87
N GLU A 335 -0.12 -5.29 -29.33
CA GLU A 335 0.56 -6.59 -29.37
C GLU A 335 0.01 -7.57 -28.31
N GLY A 336 -0.77 -7.08 -27.34
CA GLY A 336 -1.47 -7.93 -26.36
C GLY A 336 -1.52 -7.35 -24.96
N LYS A 337 -1.87 -8.22 -24.01
CA LYS A 337 -2.03 -7.91 -22.60
C LYS A 337 -0.89 -8.53 -21.80
N LEU A 338 -0.26 -7.75 -20.93
CA LEU A 338 0.79 -8.19 -20.03
C LEU A 338 0.24 -8.37 -18.62
N TYR A 339 0.57 -9.49 -17.98
CA TYR A 339 0.15 -9.85 -16.63
C TYR A 339 1.39 -10.23 -15.82
N LEU A 340 1.30 -10.14 -14.50
CA LEU A 340 2.31 -10.72 -13.61
C LEU A 340 2.08 -12.24 -13.56
N ARG A 341 3.14 -13.01 -13.83
CA ARG A 341 3.05 -14.48 -13.90
C ARG A 341 3.94 -15.13 -12.85
N ASN A 342 5.25 -14.93 -12.97
CA ASN A 342 6.24 -15.60 -12.14
C ASN A 342 7.13 -14.56 -11.47
N ALA A 343 7.41 -14.75 -10.19
CA ALA A 343 8.45 -13.99 -9.50
C ALA A 343 9.82 -14.34 -10.11
N LEU A 344 10.70 -13.36 -10.26
CA LEU A 344 12.09 -13.60 -10.59
C LEU A 344 12.72 -14.38 -9.42
N PRO A 345 13.35 -15.55 -9.67
CA PRO A 345 14.08 -16.25 -8.63
C PRO A 345 15.31 -15.45 -8.15
N LYS A 346 15.69 -15.65 -6.89
CA LYS A 346 16.86 -15.01 -6.28
C LYS A 346 18.19 -15.43 -6.90
#